data_AF-A0A9E0PRG5-F1
#
_entry.id   AF-A0A9E0PRG5-F1
#
_cell.length_a   1.000
_cell.length_b   1.000
_cell.length_c   1.000
_cell.angle_alpha   90.00
_cell.angle_beta   90.00
_cell.angle_gamma   90.00
#
_symmetry.space_group_name_H-M   'P 1'
#
loop_
_entity.id
_entity.type
_entity.pdbx_description
1 polymer ?
#
loop_
_entity_poly.entity_id
_entity_poly.type
_entity_poly.pdbx_seq_one_letter_code
_entity_poly.pdbx_strand_id
1 'polypeptide(L)'
;MILLIAFAFLAGVITVLSPCILPILPIILTSSIGGINTGKSRPMGVVIGFILSFTFFTLFLSTIVRLSGIPAETLRFVSVIVIAGFGASLLVPKFQILVERLFSKLAALMPNSRGRTGFGGGLIIGFSVGLLWTPCVGPILASVISLAITGAVTFDAFLITLAYSLGTAIPMFLIMLGGQNALRRVPWLLSNLVHIQKIFGVIMILTAVGIFFNADRRFQTFVINTFPQYGTGLTKLEDNELIRNQLDKQSGTEMNKDDMGKPMFDLIEPKGVKAPEIIPGGVWFNSDPLTLTELKGKVVVIDFWTYSCINCQRTLPYLREWNKKYKDKGLVIIGVHAPEFEFEKSEKNVAQAIKDFQLTYPVVQDNDFATWRAYNNRYWPAKYFIDKDGYVRYSHFGEGAYDESEKVIQELLKEAGATDVSSKINNPIYQVQAKTPELYLGYGRIEHFASPETIRKDTLGTYTAPQKLGNNEFAYSGSWNVMSEYANPQKGATLTLNFDSKEVFLVMRTKGAPAKVKVYLDDKMQDFGEHNINGVVTVYNDQLYKLINLATPGRHILRLEFEDNNAEVFAFTFG
;
A
#
# COMPACT_ATOMS: atom_id res chain seq x y z
N MET A 1 -15.26 -5.55 -11.75
CA MET A 1 -14.51 -6.09 -12.93
C MET A 1 -14.42 -5.13 -14.14
N ILE A 2 -15.54 -4.69 -14.72
CA ILE A 2 -15.55 -3.86 -15.94
C ILE A 2 -14.72 -2.57 -15.79
N LEU A 3 -14.78 -1.93 -14.61
CA LEU A 3 -14.04 -0.70 -14.34
C LEU A 3 -12.52 -0.92 -14.26
N LEU A 4 -12.07 -2.05 -13.72
CA LEU A 4 -10.65 -2.44 -13.71
C LEU A 4 -10.14 -2.73 -15.13
N ILE A 5 -10.95 -3.39 -15.95
CA ILE A 5 -10.65 -3.63 -17.37
C ILE A 5 -10.55 -2.29 -18.13
N ALA A 6 -11.47 -1.36 -17.88
CA ALA A 6 -11.45 -0.03 -18.48
C ALA A 6 -10.22 0.78 -18.04
N PHE A 7 -9.83 0.68 -16.77
CA PHE A 7 -8.63 1.33 -16.26
C PHE A 7 -7.36 0.75 -16.87
N ALA A 8 -7.24 -0.58 -16.92
CA ALA A 8 -6.11 -1.27 -17.55
C ALA A 8 -5.99 -0.88 -19.04
N PHE A 9 -7.12 -0.79 -19.73
CA PHE A 9 -7.16 -0.29 -21.11
C PHE A 9 -6.65 1.16 -21.22
N LEU A 10 -7.14 2.07 -20.37
CA LEU A 10 -6.72 3.48 -20.37
C LEU A 10 -5.24 3.64 -20.02
N ALA A 11 -4.76 2.90 -19.02
CA ALA A 11 -3.36 2.84 -18.65
C ALA A 11 -2.51 2.37 -19.83
N GLY A 12 -2.97 1.35 -20.56
CA GLY A 12 -2.31 0.91 -21.79
C GLY A 12 -2.22 2.01 -22.86
N VAL A 13 -3.27 2.80 -23.04
CA VAL A 13 -3.26 3.94 -23.98
C VAL A 13 -2.20 4.97 -23.57
N ILE A 14 -2.12 5.30 -22.28
CA ILE A 14 -1.16 6.28 -21.74
C ILE A 14 0.27 5.75 -21.86
N THR A 15 0.49 4.45 -21.67
CA THR A 15 1.83 3.84 -21.73
C THR A 15 2.53 4.09 -23.06
N VAL A 16 1.81 4.30 -24.17
CA VAL A 16 2.41 4.64 -25.48
C VAL A 16 3.28 5.91 -25.43
N LEU A 17 3.02 6.81 -24.49
CA LEU A 17 3.83 8.02 -24.25
C LEU A 17 5.11 7.76 -23.44
N SER A 18 5.34 6.52 -23.01
CA SER A 18 6.48 6.17 -22.17
C SER A 18 7.81 6.44 -22.90
N PRO A 19 8.81 7.01 -22.21
CA PRO A 19 10.12 7.32 -22.79
C PRO A 19 10.85 6.08 -23.34
N CYS A 20 10.42 4.86 -22.98
CA CYS A 20 10.99 3.62 -23.52
C CYS A 20 10.44 3.25 -24.92
N ILE A 21 9.30 3.79 -25.34
CA ILE A 21 8.62 3.42 -26.61
C ILE A 21 8.89 4.43 -27.71
N LEU A 22 8.88 5.72 -27.34
CA LEU A 22 9.13 6.82 -28.25
C LEU A 22 10.41 6.66 -29.11
N PRO A 23 11.53 6.07 -28.62
CA PRO A 23 12.74 5.87 -29.41
C PRO A 23 12.62 4.79 -30.49
N ILE A 24 11.72 3.82 -30.28
CA ILE A 24 11.50 2.66 -31.15
C ILE A 24 10.42 2.97 -32.19
N LEU A 25 9.53 3.92 -31.91
CA LEU A 25 8.46 4.35 -32.80
C LEU A 25 8.95 4.68 -34.22
N PRO A 26 10.06 5.42 -34.44
CA PRO A 26 10.56 5.67 -35.78
C PRO A 26 11.01 4.40 -36.51
N ILE A 27 11.63 3.46 -35.82
CA ILE A 27 12.09 2.17 -36.39
C ILE A 27 10.88 1.36 -36.86
N ILE A 28 9.85 1.27 -36.01
CA ILE A 28 8.59 0.60 -36.33
C ILE A 28 7.93 1.26 -37.54
N LEU A 29 7.90 2.58 -37.60
CA LEU A 29 7.36 3.34 -38.73
C LEU A 29 8.17 3.10 -40.01
N THR A 30 9.51 3.09 -39.97
CA THR A 30 10.30 2.71 -41.15
C THR A 30 10.09 1.26 -41.57
N SER A 31 9.84 0.36 -40.62
CA SER A 31 9.56 -1.05 -40.92
C SER A 31 8.17 -1.27 -41.54
N SER A 32 7.22 -0.35 -41.29
CA SER A 32 5.90 -0.32 -41.94
C SER A 32 5.92 0.42 -43.29
N ILE A 33 6.99 1.16 -43.60
CA ILE A 33 7.22 1.87 -44.87
C ILE A 33 7.97 0.98 -45.90
N GLY A 34 8.55 -0.14 -45.47
CA GLY A 34 9.38 -1.02 -46.30
C GLY A 34 8.63 -1.84 -47.35
N GLY A 35 8.37 -1.22 -48.50
CA GLY A 35 8.23 -1.89 -49.80
C GLY A 35 6.84 -1.80 -50.43
N ILE A 36 6.79 -1.41 -51.71
CA ILE A 36 5.61 -1.23 -52.58
C ILE A 36 4.69 -2.48 -52.68
N ASN A 37 5.10 -3.62 -52.12
CA ASN A 37 4.33 -4.88 -52.06
C ASN A 37 3.97 -5.36 -50.63
N THR A 38 4.09 -4.53 -49.59
CA THR A 38 3.62 -4.93 -48.24
C THR A 38 2.10 -4.86 -48.15
N GLY A 39 1.45 -6.03 -48.14
CA GLY A 39 0.00 -6.14 -47.95
C GLY A 39 -0.50 -5.45 -46.68
N LYS A 40 -1.73 -4.92 -46.74
CA LYS A 40 -2.45 -4.22 -45.66
C LYS A 40 -2.45 -4.96 -44.30
N SER A 41 -2.11 -6.25 -44.28
CA SER A 41 -2.10 -7.12 -43.11
C SER A 41 -0.82 -7.06 -42.25
N ARG A 42 0.25 -6.37 -42.68
CA ARG A 42 1.52 -6.32 -41.91
C ARG A 42 1.39 -5.63 -40.54
N PRO A 43 0.74 -4.44 -40.42
CA PRO A 43 0.53 -3.81 -39.11
C PRO A 43 -0.34 -4.65 -38.16
N MET A 44 -1.34 -5.36 -38.70
CA MET A 44 -2.15 -6.30 -37.91
C MET A 44 -1.29 -7.45 -37.37
N GLY A 45 -0.33 -7.94 -38.15
CA GLY A 45 0.64 -8.95 -37.70
C GLY A 45 1.47 -8.46 -36.52
N VAL A 46 1.98 -7.23 -36.56
CA VAL A 46 2.76 -6.63 -35.46
C VAL A 46 1.93 -6.52 -34.19
N VAL A 47 0.69 -6.03 -34.32
CA VAL A 47 -0.23 -5.88 -33.18
C VAL A 47 -0.58 -7.23 -32.55
N ILE A 48 -0.96 -8.22 -33.34
CA ILE A 48 -1.32 -9.54 -32.82
C ILE A 48 -0.12 -10.24 -32.20
N GLY A 49 1.05 -10.15 -32.84
CA GLY A 49 2.30 -10.69 -32.27
C GLY A 49 2.67 -10.02 -30.95
N PHE A 50 2.47 -8.71 -30.84
CA PHE A 50 2.67 -7.96 -29.60
C PHE A 50 1.72 -8.41 -28.49
N ILE A 51 0.40 -8.45 -28.75
CA ILE A 51 -0.59 -8.85 -27.73
C ILE A 51 -0.32 -10.27 -27.22
N LEU A 52 -0.06 -11.22 -28.14
CA LEU A 52 0.20 -12.62 -27.78
C LEU A 52 1.48 -12.77 -26.96
N SER A 53 2.59 -12.16 -27.40
CA SER A 53 3.86 -12.24 -26.68
C SER A 53 3.77 -11.56 -25.32
N PHE A 54 3.24 -10.35 -25.25
CA PHE A 54 3.16 -9.59 -24.01
C PHE A 54 2.28 -10.30 -22.98
N THR A 55 1.11 -10.82 -23.38
CA THR A 55 0.23 -11.58 -22.49
C THR A 55 0.91 -12.86 -22.00
N PHE A 56 1.52 -13.63 -22.91
CA PHE A 56 2.19 -14.87 -22.56
C PHE A 56 3.38 -14.64 -21.62
N PHE A 57 4.29 -13.71 -21.95
CA PHE A 57 5.47 -13.44 -21.14
C PHE A 57 5.10 -12.83 -19.79
N THR A 58 4.09 -11.97 -19.72
CA THR A 58 3.64 -11.39 -18.44
C THR A 58 3.10 -12.48 -17.51
N LEU A 59 2.24 -13.37 -18.00
CA LEU A 59 1.70 -14.48 -17.21
C LEU A 59 2.78 -15.49 -16.82
N PHE A 60 3.69 -15.81 -17.75
CA PHE A 60 4.80 -16.73 -17.51
C PHE A 60 5.78 -16.17 -16.47
N LEU A 61 6.16 -14.90 -16.61
CA LEU A 61 7.03 -14.22 -15.65
C LEU A 61 6.36 -14.13 -14.27
N SER A 62 5.07 -13.79 -14.20
CA SER A 62 4.32 -13.76 -12.95
C SER A 62 4.31 -15.12 -12.24
N THR A 63 4.21 -16.21 -13.01
CA THR A 63 4.25 -17.58 -12.48
C THR A 63 5.65 -17.93 -11.96
N ILE A 64 6.71 -17.57 -12.69
CA ILE A 64 8.10 -17.79 -12.26
C ILE A 64 8.40 -17.01 -10.98
N VAL A 65 8.03 -15.73 -10.91
CA VAL A 65 8.26 -14.89 -9.73
C VAL A 65 7.58 -15.49 -8.51
N ARG A 66 6.33 -15.96 -8.65
CA ARG A 66 5.59 -16.64 -7.58
C ARG A 66 6.28 -17.91 -7.09
N LEU A 67 6.81 -18.73 -8.01
CA LEU A 67 7.50 -19.98 -7.65
C LEU A 67 8.90 -19.77 -7.08
N SER A 68 9.57 -18.70 -7.49
CA SER A 68 10.98 -18.45 -7.16
C SER A 68 11.17 -17.60 -5.90
N GLY A 69 10.12 -16.93 -5.40
CA GLY A 69 10.18 -16.12 -4.17
C GLY A 69 11.18 -14.95 -4.25
N ILE A 70 11.48 -14.45 -5.45
CA ILE A 70 12.52 -13.44 -5.66
C ILE A 70 12.09 -12.11 -5.03
N PRO A 71 12.91 -11.48 -4.16
CA PRO A 71 12.58 -10.19 -3.56
C PRO A 71 12.34 -9.10 -4.61
N ALA A 72 11.35 -8.23 -4.38
CA ALA A 72 10.98 -7.14 -5.30
C ALA A 72 12.17 -6.21 -5.66
N GLU A 73 13.09 -5.99 -4.71
CA GLU A 73 14.30 -5.21 -4.92
C GLU A 73 15.28 -5.87 -5.93
N THR A 74 15.31 -7.20 -6.02
CA THR A 74 16.14 -7.90 -7.01
C THR A 74 15.59 -7.66 -8.42
N LEU A 75 14.27 -7.75 -8.60
CA LEU A 75 13.60 -7.48 -9.88
C LEU A 75 13.77 -6.02 -10.31
N ARG A 76 13.75 -5.09 -9.34
CA ARG A 76 14.02 -3.67 -9.56
C ARG A 76 15.47 -3.47 -10.05
N PHE A 77 16.44 -4.07 -9.38
CA PHE A 77 17.86 -3.98 -9.77
C PHE A 77 18.12 -4.55 -11.17
N VAL A 78 17.54 -5.73 -11.49
CA VAL A 78 17.63 -6.31 -12.85
C VAL A 78 17.02 -5.36 -13.89
N SER A 79 15.87 -4.75 -13.60
CA SER A 79 15.22 -3.79 -14.51
C SER A 79 16.08 -2.55 -14.74
N VAL A 80 16.74 -2.03 -13.70
CA VAL A 80 17.67 -0.89 -13.81
C VAL A 80 18.84 -1.23 -14.73
N ILE A 81 19.46 -2.41 -14.57
CA ILE A 81 20.58 -2.84 -15.43
C ILE A 81 20.13 -2.94 -16.89
N VAL A 82 18.95 -3.54 -17.13
CA VAL A 82 18.41 -3.71 -18.48
C VAL A 82 18.13 -2.35 -19.12
N ILE A 83 17.43 -1.44 -18.43
CA ILE A 83 17.11 -0.09 -18.94
C ILE A 83 18.39 0.72 -19.20
N ALA A 84 19.36 0.69 -18.29
CA ALA A 84 20.64 1.36 -18.47
C ALA A 84 21.41 0.79 -19.68
N GLY A 85 21.39 -0.53 -19.87
CA GLY A 85 21.99 -1.21 -21.02
C GLY A 85 21.35 -0.79 -22.35
N PHE A 86 20.01 -0.69 -22.40
CA PHE A 86 19.30 -0.18 -23.58
C PHE A 86 19.61 1.30 -23.85
N GLY A 87 19.61 2.14 -22.81
CA GLY A 87 19.97 3.55 -22.94
C GLY A 87 21.40 3.75 -23.46
N ALA A 88 22.35 2.94 -22.95
CA ALA A 88 23.75 2.95 -23.42
C ALA A 88 23.88 2.50 -24.89
N SER A 89 23.07 1.52 -25.31
CA SER A 89 23.00 1.08 -26.71
C SER A 89 22.55 2.18 -27.67
N LEU A 90 21.70 3.11 -27.23
CA LEU A 90 21.25 4.23 -28.06
C LEU A 90 22.29 5.37 -28.14
N LEU A 91 23.21 5.44 -27.19
CA LEU A 91 24.25 6.47 -27.12
C LEU A 91 25.52 6.11 -27.87
N VAL A 92 25.93 4.83 -27.84
CA VAL A 92 27.20 4.35 -28.38
C VAL A 92 26.96 3.40 -29.56
N PRO A 93 27.19 3.83 -30.81
CA PRO A 93 26.99 2.99 -32.00
C PRO A 93 27.81 1.69 -32.01
N LYS A 94 28.99 1.70 -31.37
CA LYS A 94 29.83 0.49 -31.21
C LYS A 94 29.18 -0.55 -30.29
N PHE A 95 28.44 -0.11 -29.28
CA PHE A 95 27.73 -0.98 -28.34
C PHE A 95 26.49 -1.60 -29.01
N GLN A 96 25.80 -0.84 -29.86
CA GLN A 96 24.70 -1.34 -30.68
C GLN A 96 25.11 -2.58 -31.51
N ILE A 97 26.28 -2.54 -32.16
CA ILE A 97 26.79 -3.67 -32.96
C ILE A 97 27.12 -4.90 -32.09
N LEU A 98 27.61 -4.68 -30.86
CA LEU A 98 27.88 -5.76 -29.90
C LEU A 98 26.59 -6.44 -29.44
N VAL A 99 25.58 -5.64 -29.09
CA VAL A 99 24.25 -6.09 -28.70
C VAL A 99 23.57 -6.82 -29.86
N GLU A 100 23.60 -6.26 -31.08
CA GLU A 100 23.09 -6.92 -32.29
C GLU A 100 23.78 -8.26 -32.56
N ARG A 101 25.10 -8.39 -32.32
CA ARG A 101 25.78 -9.70 -32.44
C ARG A 101 25.31 -10.70 -31.39
N LEU A 102 25.15 -10.29 -30.14
CA LEU A 102 24.64 -11.17 -29.07
C LEU A 102 23.21 -11.65 -29.38
N PHE A 103 22.33 -10.73 -29.77
CA PHE A 103 20.95 -11.06 -30.14
C PHE A 103 20.85 -11.83 -31.45
N SER A 104 21.71 -11.58 -32.42
CA SER A 104 21.75 -12.35 -33.68
C SER A 104 22.12 -13.82 -33.45
N LYS A 105 22.96 -14.12 -32.46
CA LYS A 105 23.24 -15.49 -32.03
C LYS A 105 22.03 -16.14 -31.36
N LEU A 106 21.28 -15.39 -30.55
CA LEU A 106 20.03 -15.84 -29.93
C LEU A 106 18.90 -16.03 -30.97
N ALA A 107 18.85 -15.14 -31.97
CA ALA A 107 17.87 -15.15 -33.05
C ALA A 107 18.22 -16.16 -34.15
N ALA A 108 19.48 -16.61 -34.27
CA ALA A 108 19.87 -17.71 -35.14
C ALA A 108 19.27 -19.06 -34.72
N LEU A 109 18.73 -19.15 -33.51
CA LEU A 109 17.98 -20.31 -33.01
C LEU A 109 16.50 -20.25 -33.41
N MET A 110 16.04 -19.10 -33.93
CA MET A 110 14.69 -18.91 -34.47
C MET A 110 14.70 -18.97 -36.00
N PRO A 111 13.62 -19.49 -36.64
CA PRO A 111 13.58 -19.69 -38.08
C PRO A 111 13.76 -18.38 -38.85
N ASN A 112 14.70 -18.42 -39.79
CA ASN A 112 15.23 -17.31 -40.57
C ASN A 112 14.11 -16.48 -41.21
N SER A 113 14.00 -15.19 -40.83
CA SER A 113 12.91 -14.29 -41.27
C SER A 113 13.36 -13.21 -42.27
N ARG A 114 14.54 -13.38 -42.88
CA ARG A 114 14.97 -12.56 -44.02
C ARG A 114 14.20 -13.00 -45.28
N GLY A 115 12.93 -12.59 -45.38
CA GLY A 115 12.12 -12.81 -46.59
C GLY A 115 10.61 -12.80 -46.42
N ARG A 116 10.06 -12.82 -45.20
CA ARG A 116 8.59 -12.85 -45.00
C ARG A 116 7.99 -11.44 -45.10
N THR A 117 7.50 -11.06 -46.28
CA THR A 117 6.66 -9.87 -46.48
C THR A 117 5.21 -10.18 -46.10
N GLY A 118 4.56 -9.33 -45.28
CA GLY A 118 3.14 -9.47 -44.90
C GLY A 118 2.93 -9.79 -43.41
N PHE A 119 1.79 -10.39 -43.08
CA PHE A 119 1.33 -10.67 -41.71
C PHE A 119 2.36 -11.41 -40.84
N GLY A 120 2.97 -12.48 -41.36
CA GLY A 120 3.94 -13.29 -40.62
C GLY A 120 5.25 -12.56 -40.29
N GLY A 121 5.70 -11.65 -41.16
CA GLY A 121 6.84 -10.78 -40.87
C GLY A 121 6.51 -9.72 -39.82
N GLY A 122 5.26 -9.25 -39.79
CA GLY A 122 4.75 -8.38 -38.73
C GLY A 122 4.71 -9.10 -37.38
N LEU A 123 4.22 -10.33 -37.35
CA LEU A 123 4.07 -11.13 -36.13
C LEU A 123 5.40 -11.29 -35.38
N ILE A 124 6.49 -11.61 -36.08
CA ILE A 124 7.81 -11.79 -35.45
C ILE A 124 8.37 -10.49 -34.87
N ILE A 125 8.17 -9.38 -35.57
CA ILE A 125 8.52 -8.05 -35.06
C ILE A 125 7.69 -7.75 -33.79
N GLY A 126 6.38 -8.04 -33.82
CA GLY A 126 5.49 -7.90 -32.68
C GLY A 126 5.93 -8.72 -31.46
N PHE A 127 6.33 -9.98 -31.67
CA PHE A 127 6.84 -10.85 -30.62
C PHE A 127 8.11 -10.31 -29.96
N SER A 128 9.02 -9.76 -30.77
CA SER A 128 10.28 -9.18 -30.28
C SER A 128 10.01 -7.90 -29.48
N VAL A 129 9.12 -7.05 -29.98
CA VAL A 129 8.72 -5.81 -29.31
C VAL A 129 8.00 -6.10 -27.99
N GLY A 130 7.17 -7.14 -27.90
CA GLY A 130 6.49 -7.51 -26.66
C GLY A 130 7.45 -7.91 -25.54
N LEU A 131 8.50 -8.67 -25.86
CA LEU A 131 9.55 -9.05 -24.90
C LEU A 131 10.35 -7.84 -24.41
N LEU A 132 10.67 -6.91 -25.32
CA LEU A 132 11.36 -5.65 -25.02
C LEU A 132 10.53 -4.74 -24.11
N TRP A 133 9.21 -4.85 -24.17
CA TRP A 133 8.30 -3.98 -23.45
C TRP A 133 8.12 -4.39 -21.98
N THR A 134 8.24 -5.68 -21.65
CA THR A 134 8.01 -6.21 -20.29
C THR A 134 8.84 -5.51 -19.18
N PRO A 135 10.15 -5.23 -19.35
CA PRO A 135 10.95 -4.59 -18.29
C PRO A 135 10.61 -3.11 -18.06
N CYS A 136 10.06 -2.43 -19.07
CA CYS A 136 9.82 -0.98 -19.04
C CYS A 136 8.46 -0.59 -18.41
N VAL A 137 7.54 -1.55 -18.28
CA VAL A 137 6.22 -1.35 -17.66
C VAL A 137 6.20 -1.79 -16.18
N GLY A 138 7.37 -2.13 -15.63
CA GLY A 138 7.55 -2.74 -14.31
C GLY A 138 6.69 -2.14 -13.18
N PRO A 139 6.66 -0.81 -12.97
CA PRO A 139 5.88 -0.23 -11.87
C PRO A 139 4.36 -0.38 -12.03
N ILE A 140 3.83 -0.26 -13.25
CA ILE A 140 2.39 -0.36 -13.53
C ILE A 140 1.95 -1.83 -13.53
N LEU A 141 2.79 -2.71 -14.10
CA LEU A 141 2.56 -4.15 -14.01
C LEU A 141 2.67 -4.65 -12.57
N ALA A 142 3.52 -4.09 -11.71
CA ALA A 142 3.61 -4.48 -10.31
C ALA A 142 2.28 -4.29 -9.56
N SER A 143 1.57 -3.19 -9.80
CA SER A 143 0.22 -2.99 -9.23
C SER A 143 -0.80 -4.02 -9.74
N VAL A 144 -0.77 -4.35 -11.03
CA VAL A 144 -1.67 -5.36 -11.63
C VAL A 144 -1.31 -6.78 -11.19
N ILE A 145 -0.02 -7.09 -11.09
CA ILE A 145 0.52 -8.38 -10.65
C ILE A 145 0.27 -8.57 -9.14
N SER A 146 0.38 -7.50 -8.33
CA SER A 146 0.01 -7.56 -6.91
C SER A 146 -1.45 -7.98 -6.72
N LEU A 147 -2.34 -7.59 -7.64
CA LEU A 147 -3.74 -8.02 -7.66
C LEU A 147 -3.92 -9.47 -8.15
N ALA A 148 -2.99 -9.98 -8.95
CA ALA A 148 -3.01 -11.36 -9.46
C ALA A 148 -2.37 -12.37 -8.48
N ILE A 149 -1.49 -11.92 -7.59
CA ILE A 149 -0.81 -12.76 -6.59
C ILE A 149 -1.79 -13.27 -5.51
N THR A 150 -2.90 -12.57 -5.26
CA THR A 150 -3.92 -12.96 -4.29
C THR A 150 -4.84 -14.10 -4.77
N GLY A 151 -4.69 -14.58 -6.01
CA GLY A 151 -5.47 -15.71 -6.56
C GLY A 151 -4.61 -16.72 -7.34
N ALA A 152 -5.16 -17.91 -7.60
CA ALA A 152 -4.67 -18.74 -8.70
C ALA A 152 -4.70 -17.91 -10.01
N VAL A 153 -3.99 -18.31 -11.07
CA VAL A 153 -4.03 -17.60 -12.37
C VAL A 153 -5.48 -17.60 -12.87
N THR A 154 -6.25 -16.58 -12.48
CA THR A 154 -7.69 -16.52 -12.71
C THR A 154 -7.93 -15.99 -14.11
N PHE A 155 -9.09 -16.35 -14.65
CA PHE A 155 -9.61 -15.78 -15.90
C PHE A 155 -9.56 -14.23 -15.89
N ASP A 156 -9.66 -13.63 -14.69
CA ASP A 156 -9.64 -12.19 -14.47
C ASP A 156 -8.27 -11.55 -14.73
N ALA A 157 -7.17 -12.17 -14.27
CA ALA A 157 -5.82 -11.68 -14.55
C ALA A 157 -5.49 -11.71 -16.05
N PHE A 158 -5.99 -12.73 -16.75
CA PHE A 158 -5.90 -12.83 -18.20
C PHE A 158 -6.67 -11.69 -18.88
N LEU A 159 -7.92 -11.44 -18.47
CA LEU A 159 -8.76 -10.37 -19.04
C LEU A 159 -8.15 -8.98 -18.83
N ILE A 160 -7.58 -8.70 -17.65
CA ILE A 160 -6.94 -7.42 -17.35
C ILE A 160 -5.67 -7.22 -18.20
N THR A 161 -4.83 -8.26 -18.30
CA THR A 161 -3.61 -8.22 -19.13
C THR A 161 -3.94 -8.05 -20.61
N LEU A 162 -5.00 -8.71 -21.08
CA LEU A 162 -5.50 -8.57 -22.45
C LEU A 162 -6.02 -7.15 -22.71
N ALA A 163 -6.79 -6.58 -21.78
CA ALA A 163 -7.32 -5.22 -21.89
C ALA A 163 -6.20 -4.18 -21.94
N TYR A 164 -5.17 -4.32 -21.10
CA TYR A 164 -3.97 -3.49 -21.11
C TYR A 164 -3.21 -3.59 -22.45
N SER A 165 -3.05 -4.82 -22.96
CA SER A 165 -2.39 -5.09 -24.24
C SER A 165 -3.18 -4.52 -25.42
N LEU A 166 -4.51 -4.53 -25.36
CA LEU A 166 -5.37 -3.89 -26.36
C LEU A 166 -5.29 -2.36 -26.28
N GLY A 167 -5.25 -1.81 -25.06
CA GLY A 167 -5.11 -0.37 -24.83
C GLY A 167 -3.82 0.20 -25.38
N THR A 168 -2.70 -0.54 -25.28
CA THR A 168 -1.41 -0.17 -25.89
C THR A 168 -1.39 -0.42 -27.41
N ALA A 169 -1.99 -1.51 -27.87
CA ALA A 169 -1.99 -1.92 -29.27
C ALA A 169 -2.80 -0.99 -30.19
N ILE A 170 -3.94 -0.46 -29.73
CA ILE A 170 -4.84 0.35 -30.56
C ILE A 170 -4.19 1.67 -30.99
N PRO A 171 -3.64 2.51 -30.08
CA PRO A 171 -2.95 3.73 -30.49
C PRO A 171 -1.75 3.42 -31.38
N MET A 172 -0.99 2.35 -31.08
CA MET A 172 0.14 1.93 -31.89
C MET A 172 -0.30 1.56 -33.32
N PHE A 173 -1.42 0.85 -33.48
CA PHE A 173 -2.00 0.52 -34.77
C PHE A 173 -2.44 1.78 -35.54
N LEU A 174 -3.09 2.73 -34.86
CA LEU A 174 -3.49 4.01 -35.44
C LEU A 174 -2.28 4.83 -35.91
N ILE A 175 -1.21 4.86 -35.13
CA ILE A 175 0.05 5.54 -35.50
C ILE A 175 0.70 4.85 -36.70
N MET A 176 0.68 3.51 -36.77
CA MET A 176 1.21 2.79 -37.94
C MET A 176 0.43 3.08 -39.22
N LEU A 177 -0.90 3.23 -39.16
CA LEU A 177 -1.74 3.59 -40.30
C LEU A 177 -1.54 5.07 -40.72
N GLY A 178 -1.48 5.99 -39.75
CA GLY A 178 -1.31 7.42 -39.99
C GLY A 178 0.13 7.88 -40.25
N GLY A 179 1.11 7.03 -39.94
CA GLY A 179 2.53 7.37 -39.95
C GLY A 179 3.06 7.82 -41.31
N GLN A 180 2.57 7.25 -42.41
CA GLN A 180 3.00 7.62 -43.77
C GLN A 180 2.64 9.07 -44.11
N ASN A 181 1.52 9.59 -43.60
CA ASN A 181 1.09 10.97 -43.86
C ASN A 181 1.76 11.95 -42.88
N ALA A 182 1.98 11.53 -41.63
CA ALA A 182 2.65 12.33 -40.60
C ALA A 182 4.14 12.54 -40.90
N LEU A 183 4.85 11.47 -41.30
CA LEU A 183 6.29 11.53 -41.65
C LEU A 183 6.56 12.37 -42.91
N ARG A 184 5.63 12.38 -43.87
CA ARG A 184 5.72 13.26 -45.05
C ARG A 184 5.48 14.73 -44.70
N ARG A 185 4.70 15.04 -43.67
CA ARG A 185 4.42 16.42 -43.23
C ARG A 185 5.51 17.02 -42.32
N VAL A 186 6.34 16.20 -41.68
CA VAL A 186 7.37 16.66 -40.74
C VAL A 186 8.75 16.11 -41.12
N PRO A 187 9.37 16.62 -42.20
CA PRO A 187 10.66 16.13 -42.71
C PRO A 187 11.84 16.33 -41.74
N TRP A 188 11.76 17.30 -40.82
CA TRP A 188 12.76 17.52 -39.77
C TRP A 188 12.90 16.33 -38.80
N LEU A 189 11.81 15.58 -38.59
CA LEU A 189 11.84 14.41 -37.71
C LEU A 189 12.79 13.33 -38.25
N LEU A 190 12.81 13.14 -39.57
CA LEU A 190 13.66 12.17 -40.26
C LEU A 190 15.13 12.60 -40.30
N SER A 191 15.41 13.90 -40.46
CA SER A 191 16.79 14.42 -40.49
C SER A 191 17.46 14.38 -39.11
N ASN A 192 16.69 14.48 -38.04
CA ASN A 192 17.21 14.56 -36.67
C ASN A 192 17.03 13.27 -35.87
N LEU A 193 16.66 12.14 -36.50
CA LEU A 193 16.43 10.86 -35.84
C LEU A 193 17.56 10.43 -34.91
N VAL A 194 18.81 10.53 -35.37
CA VAL A 194 19.99 10.15 -34.57
C VAL A 194 20.14 11.03 -33.32
N HIS A 195 19.84 12.33 -33.44
CA HIS A 195 19.90 13.25 -32.29
C HIS A 195 18.76 12.97 -31.31
N ILE A 196 17.56 12.70 -31.80
CA ILE A 196 16.39 12.35 -30.99
C ILE A 196 16.65 11.06 -30.22
N GLN A 197 17.16 10.01 -30.88
CA GLN A 197 17.50 8.74 -30.24
C GLN A 197 18.56 8.91 -29.14
N LYS A 198 19.58 9.74 -29.36
CA LYS A 198 20.58 10.06 -28.33
C LYS A 198 19.96 10.78 -27.13
N ILE A 199 19.09 11.77 -27.35
CA ILE A 199 18.40 12.50 -26.27
C ILE A 199 17.58 11.52 -25.42
N PHE A 200 16.79 10.65 -26.04
CA PHE A 200 16.02 9.66 -25.29
C PHE A 200 16.92 8.61 -24.61
N GLY A 201 18.04 8.23 -25.22
CA GLY A 201 19.04 7.37 -24.58
C GLY A 201 19.63 7.99 -23.32
N VAL A 202 19.95 9.29 -23.33
CA VAL A 202 20.38 10.04 -22.14
C VAL A 202 19.28 10.05 -21.08
N ILE A 203 18.04 10.37 -21.47
CA ILE A 203 16.89 10.38 -20.55
C ILE A 203 16.70 9.02 -19.91
N MET A 204 16.80 7.92 -20.66
CA MET A 204 16.67 6.56 -20.11
C MET A 204 17.77 6.24 -19.09
N ILE A 205 19.03 6.63 -19.35
CA ILE A 205 20.13 6.43 -18.39
C ILE A 205 19.89 7.27 -17.14
N LEU A 206 19.49 8.54 -17.29
CA LEU A 206 19.19 9.41 -16.14
C LEU A 206 18.04 8.85 -15.30
N THR A 207 17.00 8.31 -15.93
CA THR A 207 15.90 7.64 -15.24
C THR A 207 16.36 6.37 -14.54
N ALA A 208 17.19 5.54 -15.18
CA ALA A 208 17.74 4.32 -14.56
C ALA A 208 18.62 4.65 -13.33
N VAL A 209 19.47 5.68 -13.43
CA VAL A 209 20.26 6.19 -12.31
C VAL A 209 19.36 6.77 -11.22
N GLY A 210 18.30 7.49 -11.60
CA GLY A 210 17.29 7.99 -10.66
C GLY A 210 16.60 6.87 -9.88
N ILE A 211 16.20 5.79 -10.56
CA ILE A 211 15.62 4.60 -9.92
C ILE A 211 16.64 3.90 -9.01
N PHE A 212 17.91 3.81 -9.43
CA PHE A 212 18.98 3.21 -8.61
C PHE A 212 19.18 3.95 -7.27
N PHE A 213 19.12 5.29 -7.28
CA PHE A 213 19.21 6.11 -6.06
C PHE A 213 17.86 6.31 -5.34
N ASN A 214 16.81 5.61 -5.74
CA ASN A 214 15.45 5.77 -5.22
C ASN A 214 14.89 7.20 -5.36
N ALA A 215 15.41 7.98 -6.32
CA ALA A 215 14.95 9.33 -6.62
C ALA A 215 13.53 9.33 -7.21
N ASP A 216 13.13 8.25 -7.89
CA ASP A 216 11.75 8.00 -8.32
C ASP A 216 10.80 7.93 -7.13
N ARG A 217 11.16 7.20 -6.07
CA ARG A 217 10.37 7.10 -4.83
C ARG A 217 10.29 8.46 -4.13
N ARG A 218 11.43 9.16 -4.00
CA ARG A 218 11.45 10.53 -3.43
C ARG A 218 10.63 11.53 -4.24
N PHE A 219 10.67 11.44 -5.57
CA PHE A 219 9.88 12.29 -6.46
C PHE A 219 8.38 11.94 -6.38
N GLN A 220 8.03 10.66 -6.30
CA GLN A 220 6.65 10.24 -6.04
C GLN A 220 6.16 10.76 -4.69
N THR A 221 6.95 10.63 -3.62
CA THR A 221 6.64 11.23 -2.32
C THR A 221 6.52 12.76 -2.41
N PHE A 222 7.40 13.44 -3.16
CA PHE A 222 7.31 14.88 -3.38
C PHE A 222 6.04 15.28 -4.17
N VAL A 223 5.69 14.54 -5.21
CA VAL A 223 4.48 14.79 -6.03
C VAL A 223 3.22 14.51 -5.22
N ILE A 224 3.19 13.46 -4.41
CA ILE A 224 2.08 13.15 -3.49
C ILE A 224 1.96 14.24 -2.42
N ASN A 225 3.08 14.72 -1.88
CA ASN A 225 3.09 15.80 -0.89
C ASN A 225 2.72 17.18 -1.49
N THR A 226 3.01 17.41 -2.78
CA THR A 226 2.76 18.70 -3.47
C THR A 226 1.38 18.72 -4.17
N PHE A 227 0.92 17.57 -4.65
CA PHE A 227 -0.38 17.36 -5.31
C PHE A 227 -1.10 16.14 -4.69
N PRO A 228 -1.65 16.28 -3.47
CA PRO A 228 -2.32 15.20 -2.75
C PRO A 228 -3.46 14.54 -3.54
N GLN A 229 -4.08 15.29 -4.45
CA GLN A 229 -5.19 14.81 -5.26
C GLN A 229 -4.81 13.77 -6.33
N TYR A 230 -3.53 13.66 -6.73
CA TYR A 230 -3.10 12.74 -7.77
C TYR A 230 -3.32 11.26 -7.40
N GLY A 231 -3.18 10.90 -6.11
CA GLY A 231 -3.48 9.56 -5.59
C GLY A 231 -4.96 9.34 -5.25
N THR A 232 -5.68 10.40 -4.87
CA THR A 232 -7.08 10.31 -4.39
C THR A 232 -8.08 9.88 -5.46
N GLY A 233 -7.75 10.02 -6.75
CA GLY A 233 -8.61 9.55 -7.83
C GLY A 233 -8.69 8.03 -7.92
N LEU A 234 -7.61 7.33 -7.56
CA LEU A 234 -7.50 5.87 -7.60
C LEU A 234 -8.09 5.23 -6.34
N THR A 235 -7.79 5.78 -5.16
CA THR A 235 -8.36 5.31 -3.88
C THR A 235 -9.85 5.60 -3.73
N LYS A 236 -10.38 6.73 -4.24
CA LYS A 236 -11.83 7.00 -4.24
C LYS A 236 -12.64 6.06 -5.15
N LEU A 237 -12.00 5.44 -6.13
CA LEU A 237 -12.64 4.46 -7.00
C LEU A 237 -12.58 3.05 -6.37
N GLU A 238 -11.49 2.69 -5.70
CA GLU A 238 -11.40 1.46 -4.89
C GLU A 238 -12.35 1.46 -3.68
N ASP A 239 -12.59 2.63 -3.07
CA ASP A 239 -13.57 2.81 -1.97
C ASP A 239 -15.02 2.93 -2.43
N ASN A 240 -15.31 2.81 -3.73
CA ASN A 240 -16.68 2.81 -4.21
C ASN A 240 -17.38 1.51 -3.78
N GLU A 241 -18.51 1.65 -3.08
CA GLU A 241 -19.30 0.55 -2.48
C GLU A 241 -19.61 -0.59 -3.47
N LEU A 242 -19.81 -0.25 -4.76
CA LEU A 242 -20.06 -1.20 -5.85
C LEU A 242 -18.82 -2.02 -6.24
N ILE A 243 -17.62 -1.45 -6.12
CA ILE A 243 -16.34 -2.12 -6.40
C ILE A 243 -15.93 -2.96 -5.19
N ARG A 244 -16.12 -2.45 -3.97
CA ARG A 244 -15.98 -3.20 -2.71
C ARG A 244 -16.85 -4.47 -2.69
N ASN A 245 -18.14 -4.36 -3.01
CA ASN A 245 -19.06 -5.52 -3.04
C ASN A 245 -18.73 -6.54 -4.15
N GLN A 246 -18.10 -6.12 -5.25
CA GLN A 246 -17.66 -7.03 -6.31
C GLN A 246 -16.32 -7.70 -6.00
N LEU A 247 -15.40 -7.00 -5.33
CA LEU A 247 -14.14 -7.55 -4.84
C LEU A 247 -14.39 -8.59 -3.73
N ASP A 248 -15.32 -8.31 -2.81
CA ASP A 248 -15.73 -9.23 -1.74
C ASP A 248 -16.39 -10.51 -2.30
N LYS A 249 -17.16 -10.40 -3.40
CA LYS A 249 -17.72 -11.57 -4.10
C LYS A 249 -16.67 -12.40 -4.86
N GLN A 250 -15.54 -11.81 -5.24
CA GLN A 250 -14.47 -12.50 -5.97
C GLN A 250 -13.40 -13.08 -5.03
N SER A 251 -13.29 -12.60 -3.79
CA SER A 251 -12.31 -13.06 -2.80
C SER A 251 -12.71 -14.34 -2.05
N GLY A 252 -13.75 -15.05 -2.49
CA GLY A 252 -13.97 -16.47 -2.20
C GLY A 252 -14.11 -16.89 -0.73
N THR A 253 -14.33 -15.99 0.22
CA THR A 253 -14.63 -16.37 1.62
C THR A 253 -15.41 -15.23 2.28
N GLU A 254 -16.73 -15.30 2.21
CA GLU A 254 -17.58 -14.52 3.13
C GLU A 254 -17.32 -15.06 4.55
N MET A 255 -16.59 -14.31 5.39
CA MET A 255 -16.62 -14.54 6.83
C MET A 255 -17.87 -13.90 7.40
N ASN A 256 -18.77 -14.73 7.94
CA ASN A 256 -20.02 -14.30 8.53
C ASN A 256 -19.73 -13.50 9.82
N LYS A 257 -20.47 -12.41 10.07
CA LYS A 257 -20.36 -11.62 11.30
C LYS A 257 -20.65 -12.44 12.56
N ASP A 258 -21.41 -13.53 12.42
CA ASP A 258 -21.74 -14.46 13.50
C ASP A 258 -20.57 -15.40 13.89
N ASP A 259 -19.45 -15.35 13.16
CA ASP A 259 -18.27 -16.20 13.42
C ASP A 259 -17.14 -15.45 14.13
N MET A 260 -17.30 -14.13 14.35
CA MET A 260 -16.36 -13.34 15.15
C MET A 260 -16.33 -13.82 16.61
N GLY A 261 -15.18 -14.33 17.05
CA GLY A 261 -14.94 -14.77 18.43
C GLY A 261 -15.12 -16.27 18.69
N LYS A 262 -15.45 -17.08 17.67
CA LYS A 262 -15.51 -18.55 17.82
C LYS A 262 -14.14 -19.19 17.56
N PRO A 263 -13.73 -20.22 18.33
CA PRO A 263 -12.57 -21.03 18.00
C PRO A 263 -12.76 -21.70 16.64
N MET A 264 -11.75 -21.63 15.75
CA MET A 264 -11.89 -22.09 14.36
C MET A 264 -12.04 -23.61 14.20
N PHE A 265 -11.86 -24.40 15.27
CA PHE A 265 -12.04 -25.86 15.25
C PHE A 265 -13.48 -26.29 14.91
N ASP A 266 -14.46 -25.39 15.07
CA ASP A 266 -15.86 -25.68 14.80
C ASP A 266 -16.29 -25.43 13.33
N LEU A 267 -15.44 -24.86 12.45
CA LEU A 267 -15.87 -24.28 11.16
C LEU A 267 -14.99 -24.61 9.93
N ILE A 268 -14.76 -25.90 9.63
CA ILE A 268 -14.30 -26.48 8.33
C ILE A 268 -12.79 -26.85 8.24
N GLU A 269 -12.58 -28.09 7.76
CA GLU A 269 -11.35 -28.82 7.39
C GLU A 269 -10.20 -28.90 8.42
N PRO A 270 -9.49 -30.05 8.54
CA PRO A 270 -8.74 -30.40 9.74
C PRO A 270 -7.58 -29.47 10.14
N LYS A 271 -7.20 -28.46 9.32
CA LYS A 271 -6.04 -27.59 9.58
C LYS A 271 -6.16 -26.10 9.18
N GLY A 272 -7.30 -25.59 8.69
CA GLY A 272 -7.42 -24.16 8.31
C GLY A 272 -6.63 -23.75 7.05
N VAL A 273 -6.50 -22.43 6.78
CA VAL A 273 -5.84 -21.89 5.58
C VAL A 273 -4.33 -21.68 5.84
N LYS A 274 -3.48 -21.98 4.85
CA LYS A 274 -2.05 -21.73 4.96
C LYS A 274 -1.76 -20.24 5.12
N ALA A 275 -0.95 -19.88 6.10
CA ALA A 275 -0.61 -18.48 6.38
C ALA A 275 0.15 -17.86 5.18
N PRO A 276 -0.26 -16.67 4.70
CA PRO A 276 0.50 -15.90 3.73
C PRO A 276 1.87 -15.50 4.28
N GLU A 277 2.88 -15.45 3.41
CA GLU A 277 4.24 -15.05 3.83
C GLU A 277 4.29 -13.56 4.23
N ILE A 278 5.26 -13.21 5.08
CA ILE A 278 5.48 -11.82 5.51
C ILE A 278 6.22 -11.08 4.40
N ILE A 279 5.60 -10.03 3.88
CA ILE A 279 6.15 -9.20 2.81
C ILE A 279 6.52 -7.85 3.44
N PRO A 280 7.79 -7.63 3.81
CA PRO A 280 8.20 -6.41 4.49
C PRO A 280 8.02 -5.20 3.57
N GLY A 281 7.43 -4.13 4.11
CA GLY A 281 7.38 -2.80 3.51
C GLY A 281 8.42 -1.83 4.09
N GLY A 282 9.33 -2.33 4.93
CA GLY A 282 10.30 -1.52 5.65
C GLY A 282 11.28 -2.37 6.47
N VAL A 283 11.82 -1.77 7.53
CA VAL A 283 12.87 -2.36 8.37
C VAL A 283 12.29 -3.38 9.36
N TRP A 284 13.11 -4.38 9.69
CA TRP A 284 12.88 -5.29 10.82
C TRP A 284 13.58 -4.77 12.07
N PHE A 285 12.88 -4.81 13.19
CA PHE A 285 13.36 -4.45 14.51
C PHE A 285 13.39 -5.71 15.40
N ASN A 286 14.32 -5.72 16.35
CA ASN A 286 14.53 -6.81 17.33
C ASN A 286 14.91 -8.18 16.73
N SER A 287 15.01 -8.32 15.41
CA SER A 287 15.55 -9.50 14.73
C SER A 287 16.01 -9.18 13.31
N ASP A 288 16.77 -10.10 12.72
CA ASP A 288 16.89 -10.18 11.26
C ASP A 288 15.52 -10.54 10.62
N PRO A 289 15.33 -10.32 9.31
CA PRO A 289 14.10 -10.71 8.63
C PRO A 289 13.77 -12.20 8.82
N LEU A 290 12.51 -12.48 9.21
CA LEU A 290 12.01 -13.83 9.40
C LEU A 290 11.01 -14.19 8.31
N THR A 291 11.04 -15.45 7.87
CA THR A 291 9.99 -16.03 7.02
C THR A 291 9.19 -17.09 7.78
N LEU A 292 7.91 -17.24 7.46
CA LEU A 292 7.08 -18.32 8.03
C LEU A 292 7.62 -19.70 7.68
N THR A 293 8.34 -19.84 6.57
CA THR A 293 9.00 -21.08 6.20
C THR A 293 10.12 -21.46 7.18
N GLU A 294 10.92 -20.50 7.63
CA GLU A 294 11.95 -20.70 8.67
C GLU A 294 11.36 -20.96 10.06
N LEU A 295 10.14 -20.50 10.30
CA LEU A 295 9.43 -20.66 11.57
C LEU A 295 8.63 -21.96 11.67
N LYS A 296 8.71 -22.85 10.67
CA LYS A 296 8.12 -24.19 10.77
C LYS A 296 8.60 -24.93 12.02
N GLY A 297 7.69 -25.61 12.67
CA GLY A 297 7.90 -26.25 13.98
C GLY A 297 7.56 -25.34 15.16
N LYS A 298 7.41 -24.03 14.95
CA LYS A 298 7.04 -23.06 16.00
C LYS A 298 5.59 -22.61 15.86
N VAL A 299 5.00 -22.18 16.97
CA VAL A 299 3.71 -21.48 16.95
C VAL A 299 3.98 -20.02 16.69
N VAL A 300 3.31 -19.42 15.71
CA VAL A 300 3.52 -18.01 15.33
C VAL A 300 2.27 -17.20 15.59
N VAL A 301 2.40 -16.02 16.19
CA VAL A 301 1.32 -15.04 16.30
C VAL A 301 1.72 -13.80 15.50
N ILE A 302 0.97 -13.51 14.45
CA ILE A 302 1.09 -12.26 13.69
C ILE A 302 0.17 -11.24 14.34
N ASP A 303 0.74 -10.12 14.80
CA ASP A 303 0.01 -9.02 15.44
C ASP A 303 0.10 -7.75 14.56
N PHE A 304 -0.99 -7.41 13.90
CA PHE A 304 -1.10 -6.14 13.16
C PHE A 304 -1.40 -5.01 14.14
N TRP A 305 -0.53 -4.01 14.15
CA TRP A 305 -0.62 -2.89 15.07
C TRP A 305 -0.10 -1.60 14.44
N THR A 306 -0.45 -0.47 15.04
CA THR A 306 0.20 0.83 14.81
C THR A 306 0.38 1.55 16.13
N TYR A 307 1.42 2.36 16.28
CA TYR A 307 1.82 2.88 17.58
C TYR A 307 0.91 4.00 18.11
N SER A 308 0.23 4.77 17.26
CA SER A 308 -0.69 5.82 17.74
C SER A 308 -2.12 5.30 18.04
N CYS A 309 -2.42 4.04 17.74
CA CYS A 309 -3.72 3.43 18.00
C CYS A 309 -3.85 2.98 19.47
N ILE A 310 -4.79 3.56 20.20
CA ILE A 310 -5.02 3.21 21.63
C ILE A 310 -5.42 1.75 21.80
N ASN A 311 -6.25 1.22 20.90
CA ASN A 311 -6.72 -0.17 20.96
C ASN A 311 -5.52 -1.12 20.82
N CYS A 312 -4.56 -0.78 19.93
CA CYS A 312 -3.32 -1.53 19.80
C CYS A 312 -2.51 -1.49 21.10
N GLN A 313 -2.26 -0.29 21.64
CA GLN A 313 -1.48 -0.09 22.87
C GLN A 313 -2.03 -0.90 24.05
N ARG A 314 -3.36 -0.98 24.18
CA ARG A 314 -4.04 -1.77 25.23
C ARG A 314 -3.81 -3.27 25.12
N THR A 315 -3.55 -3.79 23.92
CA THR A 315 -3.21 -5.22 23.73
C THR A 315 -1.75 -5.56 24.03
N LEU A 316 -0.84 -4.58 23.97
CA LEU A 316 0.62 -4.81 24.11
C LEU A 316 1.03 -5.45 25.45
N PRO A 317 0.44 -5.11 26.61
CA PRO A 317 0.75 -5.81 27.87
C PRO A 317 0.51 -7.32 27.79
N TYR A 318 -0.57 -7.77 27.15
CA TYR A 318 -0.87 -9.20 26.98
C TYR A 318 0.15 -9.88 26.07
N LEU A 319 0.50 -9.25 24.95
CA LEU A 319 1.52 -9.77 24.04
C LEU A 319 2.90 -9.88 24.71
N ARG A 320 3.29 -8.90 25.54
CA ARG A 320 4.53 -8.97 26.32
C ARG A 320 4.51 -10.13 27.30
N GLU A 321 3.41 -10.35 28.02
CA GLU A 321 3.26 -11.47 28.95
C GLU A 321 3.28 -12.82 28.22
N TRP A 322 2.60 -12.95 27.09
CA TRP A 322 2.64 -14.18 26.28
C TRP A 322 4.05 -14.45 25.73
N ASN A 323 4.72 -13.43 25.20
CA ASN A 323 6.10 -13.55 24.75
C ASN A 323 7.01 -14.03 25.89
N LYS A 324 6.90 -13.43 27.08
CA LYS A 324 7.67 -13.83 28.26
C LYS A 324 7.39 -15.27 28.70
N LYS A 325 6.13 -15.69 28.71
CA LYS A 325 5.70 -17.03 29.15
C LYS A 325 6.09 -18.14 28.18
N TYR A 326 6.01 -17.88 26.87
CA TYR A 326 5.98 -18.94 25.86
C TYR A 326 7.09 -18.89 24.82
N LYS A 327 7.92 -17.83 24.75
CA LYS A 327 9.00 -17.75 23.75
C LYS A 327 9.95 -18.96 23.80
N ASP A 328 10.32 -19.38 25.00
CA ASP A 328 11.25 -20.50 25.23
C ASP A 328 10.57 -21.87 25.04
N LYS A 329 9.24 -21.87 24.86
CA LYS A 329 8.39 -23.04 24.66
C LYS A 329 7.98 -23.24 23.19
N GLY A 330 8.46 -22.37 22.30
CA GLY A 330 8.21 -22.46 20.86
C GLY A 330 7.24 -21.42 20.29
N LEU A 331 6.83 -20.41 21.06
CA LEU A 331 6.05 -19.28 20.55
C LEU A 331 6.97 -18.24 19.89
N VAL A 332 6.56 -17.70 18.75
CA VAL A 332 7.14 -16.52 18.12
C VAL A 332 6.04 -15.51 17.84
N ILE A 333 6.13 -14.32 18.43
CA ILE A 333 5.25 -13.21 18.10
C ILE A 333 5.95 -12.31 17.09
N ILE A 334 5.26 -11.92 16.02
CA ILE A 334 5.76 -10.94 15.05
C ILE A 334 4.76 -9.79 14.99
N GLY A 335 5.20 -8.62 15.44
CA GLY A 335 4.44 -7.39 15.31
C GLY A 335 4.56 -6.83 13.88
N VAL A 336 3.51 -6.89 13.10
CA VAL A 336 3.44 -6.23 11.78
C VAL A 336 2.94 -4.82 11.99
N HIS A 337 3.86 -3.86 11.97
CA HIS A 337 3.54 -2.44 12.08
C HIS A 337 3.02 -1.92 10.73
N ALA A 338 1.70 -1.83 10.60
CA ALA A 338 1.01 -1.26 9.44
C ALA A 338 0.56 0.17 9.78
N PRO A 339 1.13 1.22 9.18
CA PRO A 339 0.92 2.61 9.59
C PRO A 339 -0.47 3.11 9.18
N GLU A 340 -1.23 3.68 10.11
CA GLU A 340 -2.50 4.37 9.84
C GLU A 340 -2.28 5.79 9.28
N PHE A 341 -1.21 6.46 9.72
CA PHE A 341 -0.84 7.80 9.27
C PHE A 341 0.57 7.86 8.66
N GLU A 342 0.82 8.85 7.78
CA GLU A 342 2.13 8.99 7.11
C GLU A 342 3.31 9.14 8.08
N PHE A 343 3.11 9.79 9.22
CA PHE A 343 4.17 9.97 10.22
C PHE A 343 4.58 8.64 10.89
N GLU A 344 3.72 7.63 10.84
CA GLU A 344 3.98 6.31 11.41
C GLU A 344 4.89 5.44 10.53
N LYS A 345 5.12 5.83 9.27
CA LYS A 345 6.11 5.19 8.39
C LYS A 345 7.56 5.45 8.81
N SER A 346 7.78 6.46 9.65
CA SER A 346 9.12 6.84 10.13
C SER A 346 9.74 5.74 10.96
N GLU A 347 10.82 5.13 10.47
CA GLU A 347 11.61 4.11 11.18
C GLU A 347 12.02 4.57 12.58
N LYS A 348 12.39 5.85 12.73
CA LYS A 348 12.78 6.43 14.01
C LYS A 348 11.61 6.46 15.00
N ASN A 349 10.42 6.83 14.54
CA ASN A 349 9.24 6.91 15.40
C ASN A 349 8.81 5.50 15.85
N VAL A 350 8.81 4.53 14.93
CA VAL A 350 8.52 3.13 15.24
C VAL A 350 9.55 2.56 16.21
N ALA A 351 10.84 2.81 16.00
CA ALA A 351 11.89 2.37 16.91
C ALA A 351 11.75 2.96 18.31
N GLN A 352 11.31 4.22 18.42
CA GLN A 352 11.04 4.86 19.70
C GLN A 352 9.84 4.23 20.39
N ALA A 353 8.72 4.04 19.68
CA ALA A 353 7.53 3.38 20.20
C ALA A 353 7.80 1.95 20.67
N ILE A 354 8.61 1.17 19.94
CA ILE A 354 9.06 -0.17 20.35
C ILE A 354 9.76 -0.13 21.71
N LYS A 355 10.61 0.88 21.95
CA LYS A 355 11.30 1.07 23.24
C LYS A 355 10.33 1.49 24.34
N ASP A 356 9.49 2.49 24.07
CA ASP A 356 8.54 3.05 25.04
C ASP A 356 7.53 1.99 25.51
N PHE A 357 7.05 1.17 24.59
CA PHE A 357 6.17 0.04 24.89
C PHE A 357 6.90 -1.24 25.29
N GLN A 358 8.24 -1.22 25.40
CA GLN A 358 9.06 -2.35 25.86
C GLN A 358 8.81 -3.64 25.04
N LEU A 359 8.65 -3.50 23.73
CA LEU A 359 8.44 -4.63 22.83
C LEU A 359 9.77 -5.30 22.54
N THR A 360 9.87 -6.58 22.89
CA THR A 360 11.11 -7.38 22.77
C THR A 360 11.02 -8.48 21.71
N TYR A 361 9.83 -8.73 21.18
CA TYR A 361 9.61 -9.65 20.06
C TYR A 361 9.94 -8.98 18.72
N PRO A 362 10.18 -9.75 17.64
CA PRO A 362 10.36 -9.25 16.28
C PRO A 362 9.24 -8.29 15.84
N VAL A 363 9.60 -7.17 15.22
CA VAL A 363 8.65 -6.23 14.61
C VAL A 363 9.08 -5.92 13.19
N VAL A 364 8.16 -5.93 12.24
CA VAL A 364 8.40 -5.57 10.84
C VAL A 364 7.52 -4.41 10.43
N GLN A 365 8.08 -3.44 9.71
CA GLN A 365 7.27 -2.40 9.07
C GLN A 365 6.63 -2.91 7.79
N ASP A 366 5.33 -2.64 7.65
CA ASP A 366 4.52 -2.90 6.46
C ASP A 366 4.03 -1.58 5.87
N ASN A 367 4.96 -0.66 5.57
CA ASN A 367 4.64 0.71 5.10
C ASN A 367 3.86 0.73 3.78
N ASP A 368 3.96 -0.35 2.99
CA ASP A 368 3.26 -0.52 1.71
C ASP A 368 1.97 -1.35 1.84
N PHE A 369 1.61 -1.81 3.05
CA PHE A 369 0.47 -2.68 3.34
C PHE A 369 0.47 -4.00 2.55
N ALA A 370 1.65 -4.51 2.17
CA ALA A 370 1.78 -5.74 1.40
C ALA A 370 1.43 -6.97 2.24
N THR A 371 1.92 -7.03 3.49
CA THR A 371 1.56 -8.10 4.43
C THR A 371 0.09 -7.98 4.86
N TRP A 372 -0.37 -6.76 5.15
CA TRP A 372 -1.75 -6.44 5.49
C TRP A 372 -2.73 -6.96 4.44
N ARG A 373 -2.49 -6.65 3.16
CA ARG A 373 -3.32 -7.13 2.05
C ARG A 373 -3.20 -8.64 1.84
N ALA A 374 -2.02 -9.21 2.01
CA ALA A 374 -1.83 -10.66 1.88
C ALA A 374 -2.67 -11.44 2.91
N TYR A 375 -2.80 -10.92 4.13
CA TYR A 375 -3.65 -11.48 5.19
C TYR A 375 -5.14 -11.10 5.09
N ASN A 376 -5.51 -10.33 4.06
CA ASN A 376 -6.84 -9.73 3.92
C ASN A 376 -7.32 -9.03 5.21
N ASN A 377 -6.38 -8.38 5.93
CA ASN A 377 -6.70 -7.71 7.18
C ASN A 377 -7.47 -6.40 6.92
N ARG A 378 -8.29 -5.99 7.89
CA ARG A 378 -9.11 -4.76 7.82
C ARG A 378 -9.11 -3.94 9.11
N TYR A 379 -8.43 -4.41 10.16
CA TYR A 379 -8.58 -3.84 11.50
C TYR A 379 -7.25 -3.69 12.23
N TRP A 380 -7.20 -2.67 13.08
CA TRP A 380 -6.18 -2.49 14.11
C TRP A 380 -6.84 -2.58 15.50
N PRO A 381 -6.30 -3.39 16.44
CA PRO A 381 -5.34 -4.47 16.21
C PRO A 381 -6.01 -5.68 15.52
N ALA A 382 -5.19 -6.56 14.93
CA ALA A 382 -5.65 -7.86 14.44
C ALA A 382 -4.58 -8.91 14.69
N LYS A 383 -4.99 -10.11 15.14
CA LYS A 383 -4.09 -11.19 15.51
C LYS A 383 -4.42 -12.46 14.73
N TYR A 384 -3.40 -13.12 14.20
CA TYR A 384 -3.51 -14.40 13.50
C TYR A 384 -2.60 -15.42 14.18
N PHE A 385 -3.16 -16.55 14.58
CA PHE A 385 -2.48 -17.60 15.33
C PHE A 385 -2.20 -18.76 14.38
N ILE A 386 -0.94 -19.09 14.20
CA ILE A 386 -0.42 -20.01 13.18
C ILE A 386 0.23 -21.20 13.89
N ASP A 387 -0.12 -22.41 13.48
CA ASP A 387 0.48 -23.63 14.02
C ASP A 387 1.88 -23.93 13.48
N LYS A 388 2.49 -24.96 14.05
CA LYS A 388 3.81 -25.48 13.68
C LYS A 388 3.95 -25.86 12.21
N ASP A 389 2.86 -26.15 11.51
CA ASP A 389 2.87 -26.57 10.11
C ASP A 389 2.69 -25.36 9.16
N GLY A 390 2.42 -24.17 9.71
CA GLY A 390 2.27 -22.90 8.98
C GLY A 390 0.83 -22.60 8.57
N TYR A 391 -0.16 -23.19 9.25
CA TYR A 391 -1.57 -22.93 8.99
C TYR A 391 -2.17 -21.98 10.03
N VAL A 392 -3.00 -21.04 9.58
CA VAL A 392 -3.79 -20.19 10.47
C VAL A 392 -4.84 -21.06 11.13
N ARG A 393 -4.89 -21.05 12.47
CA ARG A 393 -5.79 -21.83 13.32
C ARG A 393 -6.77 -20.99 14.11
N TYR A 394 -6.51 -19.70 14.24
CA TYR A 394 -7.43 -18.75 14.83
C TYR A 394 -7.08 -17.33 14.37
N SER A 395 -8.08 -16.47 14.31
CA SER A 395 -7.89 -15.03 14.11
C SER A 395 -8.78 -14.25 15.07
N HIS A 396 -8.28 -13.10 15.52
CA HIS A 396 -9.03 -12.18 16.36
C HIS A 396 -8.87 -10.76 15.81
N PHE A 397 -9.98 -10.08 15.58
CA PHE A 397 -10.02 -8.72 15.08
C PHE A 397 -10.52 -7.78 16.17
N GLY A 398 -9.79 -6.67 16.36
CA GLY A 398 -10.06 -5.71 17.42
C GLY A 398 -9.39 -6.04 18.75
N GLU A 399 -9.77 -5.26 19.76
CA GLU A 399 -9.32 -5.42 21.14
C GLU A 399 -10.18 -6.46 21.88
N GLY A 400 -9.55 -7.34 22.66
CA GLY A 400 -10.23 -8.28 23.55
C GLY A 400 -9.83 -9.75 23.35
N ALA A 401 -10.72 -10.64 23.80
CA ALA A 401 -10.58 -12.11 23.73
C ALA A 401 -9.20 -12.65 24.16
N TYR A 402 -8.61 -12.04 25.19
CA TYR A 402 -7.24 -12.35 25.62
C TYR A 402 -7.13 -13.76 26.22
N ASP A 403 -8.14 -14.18 26.97
CA ASP A 403 -8.16 -15.52 27.58
C ASP A 403 -8.32 -16.59 26.51
N GLU A 404 -9.23 -16.38 25.56
CA GLU A 404 -9.43 -17.25 24.41
C GLU A 404 -8.15 -17.33 23.56
N SER A 405 -7.52 -16.19 23.29
CA SER A 405 -6.25 -16.10 22.56
C SER A 405 -5.12 -16.86 23.26
N GLU A 406 -4.99 -16.73 24.59
CA GLU A 406 -3.98 -17.46 25.36
C GLU A 406 -4.26 -18.96 25.37
N LYS A 407 -5.54 -19.40 25.44
CA LYS A 407 -5.89 -20.83 25.30
C LYS A 407 -5.44 -21.38 23.97
N VAL A 408 -5.69 -20.68 22.88
CA VAL A 408 -5.25 -21.10 21.53
C VAL A 408 -3.73 -21.23 21.48
N ILE A 409 -2.98 -20.25 22.01
CA ILE A 409 -1.51 -20.34 22.09
C ILE A 409 -1.10 -21.62 22.85
N GLN A 410 -1.69 -21.87 24.01
CA GLN A 410 -1.35 -23.03 24.84
C GLN A 410 -1.67 -24.36 24.13
N GLU A 411 -2.78 -24.45 23.41
CA GLU A 411 -3.17 -25.63 22.63
C GLU A 411 -2.21 -25.87 21.48
N LEU A 412 -1.91 -24.84 20.68
CA LEU A 412 -0.97 -24.95 19.56
C LEU A 412 0.44 -25.33 20.01
N LEU A 413 0.88 -24.84 21.17
CA LEU A 413 2.19 -25.21 21.72
C LEU A 413 2.22 -26.68 22.17
N LYS A 414 1.13 -27.18 22.75
CA LYS A 414 1.00 -28.61 23.09
C LYS A 414 0.96 -29.47 21.83
N GLU A 415 0.24 -29.05 20.79
CA GLU A 415 0.25 -29.72 19.47
C GLU A 415 1.66 -29.72 18.84
N ALA A 416 2.48 -28.70 19.13
CA ALA A 416 3.88 -28.60 18.73
C ALA A 416 4.85 -29.44 19.60
N GLY A 417 4.37 -30.12 20.62
CA GLY A 417 5.15 -31.01 21.48
C GLY A 417 5.73 -30.34 22.73
N ALA A 418 5.29 -29.13 23.09
CA ALA A 418 5.69 -28.50 24.34
C ALA A 418 5.02 -29.20 25.54
N THR A 419 5.83 -29.70 26.48
CA THR A 419 5.37 -30.50 27.62
C THR A 419 5.08 -29.70 28.89
N ASP A 420 5.68 -28.51 29.03
CA ASP A 420 5.50 -27.61 30.19
C ASP A 420 4.61 -26.41 29.85
N VAL A 421 3.38 -26.62 29.37
CA VAL A 421 2.44 -25.52 29.08
C VAL A 421 1.29 -25.54 30.08
N SER A 422 1.38 -24.69 31.10
CA SER A 422 0.30 -24.49 32.09
C SER A 422 -1.01 -24.11 31.39
N SER A 423 -2.13 -24.70 31.82
CA SER A 423 -3.47 -24.33 31.37
C SER A 423 -4.08 -23.15 32.14
N LYS A 424 -3.42 -22.69 33.21
CA LYS A 424 -3.91 -21.57 34.02
C LYS A 424 -3.64 -20.26 33.30
N ILE A 425 -4.71 -19.53 33.01
CA ILE A 425 -4.66 -18.18 32.47
C ILE A 425 -4.82 -17.17 33.61
N ASN A 426 -3.98 -16.15 33.59
CA ASN A 426 -3.96 -15.07 34.58
C ASN A 426 -3.70 -13.75 33.87
N ASN A 427 -4.57 -13.45 32.91
CA ASN A 427 -4.57 -12.19 32.18
C ASN A 427 -5.17 -11.09 33.06
N PRO A 428 -4.68 -9.84 32.95
CA PRO A 428 -5.31 -8.72 33.63
C PRO A 428 -6.76 -8.53 33.15
N ILE A 429 -7.66 -8.25 34.09
CA ILE A 429 -9.05 -7.89 33.78
C ILE A 429 -9.04 -6.47 33.21
N TYR A 430 -9.52 -6.32 31.98
CA TYR A 430 -9.59 -5.04 31.30
C TYR A 430 -10.99 -4.81 30.73
N GLN A 431 -11.58 -3.65 31.02
CA GLN A 431 -12.86 -3.23 30.46
C GLN A 431 -12.70 -1.86 29.84
N VAL A 432 -13.02 -1.75 28.55
CA VAL A 432 -13.12 -0.48 27.85
C VAL A 432 -14.36 0.24 28.37
N GLN A 433 -14.19 1.43 28.93
CA GLN A 433 -15.29 2.22 29.51
C GLN A 433 -15.67 3.38 28.59
N ALA A 434 -15.89 3.08 27.30
CA ALA A 434 -16.25 4.05 26.27
C ALA A 434 -17.43 3.59 25.41
N LYS A 435 -18.30 4.54 25.05
CA LYS A 435 -19.40 4.36 24.09
C LYS A 435 -19.21 5.20 22.83
N THR A 436 -18.42 6.27 22.90
CA THR A 436 -18.07 7.07 21.72
C THR A 436 -17.13 6.29 20.80
N PRO A 437 -17.44 6.16 19.50
CA PRO A 437 -16.54 5.53 18.53
C PRO A 437 -15.34 6.43 18.25
N GLU A 438 -14.31 5.91 17.60
CA GLU A 438 -13.19 6.74 17.11
C GLU A 438 -13.68 7.82 16.12
N LEU A 439 -13.18 9.04 16.28
CA LEU A 439 -13.61 10.21 15.50
C LEU A 439 -12.42 10.84 14.78
N TYR A 440 -12.40 10.72 13.45
CA TYR A 440 -11.37 11.33 12.60
C TYR A 440 -11.66 12.81 12.33
N LEU A 441 -10.62 13.62 12.28
CA LEU A 441 -10.68 15.08 12.15
C LEU A 441 -10.33 15.58 10.72
N GLY A 442 -9.61 14.77 9.94
CA GLY A 442 -9.31 15.07 8.53
C GLY A 442 -10.47 14.72 7.60
N TYR A 443 -10.67 15.50 6.53
CA TYR A 443 -11.83 15.40 5.65
C TYR A 443 -11.97 14.06 4.92
N GLY A 444 -10.91 13.25 4.86
CA GLY A 444 -10.89 11.97 4.15
C GLY A 444 -11.70 10.88 4.84
N ARG A 445 -11.79 10.93 6.18
CA ARG A 445 -12.52 9.95 7.02
C ARG A 445 -13.44 10.62 8.04
N ILE A 446 -13.70 11.93 7.87
CA ILE A 446 -14.46 12.71 8.83
C ILE A 446 -15.90 12.20 8.90
N GLU A 447 -16.35 11.90 10.11
CA GLU A 447 -17.73 11.52 10.43
C GLU A 447 -18.16 12.30 11.68
N HIS A 448 -19.46 12.44 11.91
CA HIS A 448 -20.00 13.15 13.10
C HIS A 448 -19.54 14.63 13.25
N PHE A 449 -19.24 15.30 12.13
CA PHE A 449 -18.88 16.71 12.10
C PHE A 449 -20.13 17.60 12.15
N ALA A 450 -20.18 18.52 13.12
CA ALA A 450 -21.38 19.30 13.45
C ALA A 450 -21.27 20.81 13.20
N SER A 451 -20.13 21.34 12.72
CA SER A 451 -20.09 22.75 12.30
C SER A 451 -21.01 22.97 11.09
N PRO A 452 -21.76 24.08 11.04
CA PRO A 452 -22.74 24.32 9.98
C PRO A 452 -22.09 24.59 8.62
N GLU A 453 -20.83 25.03 8.60
CA GLU A 453 -20.11 25.31 7.36
C GLU A 453 -19.62 24.04 6.68
N THR A 454 -19.66 24.04 5.34
CA THR A 454 -19.05 22.97 4.55
C THR A 454 -17.54 23.01 4.67
N ILE A 455 -16.93 21.83 4.88
CA ILE A 455 -15.47 21.68 4.99
C ILE A 455 -14.77 22.20 3.72
N ARG A 456 -13.91 23.20 3.90
CA ARG A 456 -12.98 23.67 2.89
C ARG A 456 -11.75 22.76 2.89
N LYS A 457 -11.61 21.95 1.84
CA LYS A 457 -10.53 20.96 1.70
C LYS A 457 -9.22 21.65 1.38
N ASP A 458 -8.15 21.22 2.05
CA ASP A 458 -6.75 21.62 1.81
C ASP A 458 -6.49 23.14 1.91
N THR A 459 -7.44 23.88 2.46
CA THR A 459 -7.42 25.34 2.51
C THR A 459 -7.99 25.85 3.83
N LEU A 460 -7.62 27.08 4.18
CA LEU A 460 -8.11 27.71 5.40
C LEU A 460 -9.62 27.99 5.28
N GLY A 461 -10.38 27.46 6.23
CA GLY A 461 -11.79 27.76 6.46
C GLY A 461 -12.00 28.38 7.84
N THR A 462 -13.08 29.13 7.98
CA THR A 462 -13.57 29.61 9.27
C THR A 462 -14.85 28.87 9.59
N TYR A 463 -14.91 28.32 10.79
CA TYR A 463 -15.99 27.45 11.25
C TYR A 463 -16.61 28.02 12.52
N THR A 464 -17.84 27.62 12.79
CA THR A 464 -18.53 27.92 14.05
C THR A 464 -19.00 26.64 14.73
N ALA A 465 -18.99 26.63 16.06
CA ALA A 465 -19.57 25.54 16.82
C ALA A 465 -21.09 25.80 16.99
N PRO A 466 -21.95 24.79 16.77
CA PRO A 466 -23.38 24.94 17.06
C PRO A 466 -23.62 25.12 18.56
N GLN A 467 -24.73 25.76 18.93
CA GLN A 467 -25.08 25.96 20.35
C GLN A 467 -25.28 24.65 21.12
N LYS A 468 -25.63 23.57 20.42
CA LYS A 468 -25.83 22.24 21.00
C LYS A 468 -25.22 21.20 20.06
N LEU A 469 -24.30 20.39 20.58
CA LEU A 469 -23.73 19.26 19.86
C LEU A 469 -24.57 17.99 20.14
N GLY A 470 -24.82 17.21 19.09
CA GLY A 470 -25.38 15.87 19.21
C GLY A 470 -24.43 14.91 19.91
N ASN A 471 -24.88 13.68 20.16
CA ASN A 471 -24.07 12.68 20.83
C ASN A 471 -22.94 12.21 19.90
N ASN A 472 -21.71 12.10 20.42
CA ASN A 472 -20.53 11.68 19.65
C ASN A 472 -20.16 12.63 18.50
N GLU A 473 -20.69 13.85 18.51
CA GLU A 473 -20.37 14.88 17.52
C GLU A 473 -19.25 15.79 18.00
N PHE A 474 -18.51 16.33 17.04
CA PHE A 474 -17.54 17.38 17.28
C PHE A 474 -17.70 18.54 16.30
N ALA A 475 -17.23 19.71 16.68
CA ALA A 475 -17.30 20.91 15.88
C ALA A 475 -16.02 21.75 15.99
N TYR A 476 -15.66 22.37 14.87
CA TYR A 476 -14.63 23.38 14.79
C TYR A 476 -15.21 24.76 15.06
N SER A 477 -14.43 25.60 15.73
CA SER A 477 -14.70 27.04 15.83
C SER A 477 -13.40 27.82 15.61
N GLY A 478 -13.51 28.95 14.92
CA GLY A 478 -12.36 29.74 14.47
C GLY A 478 -11.80 29.26 13.14
N SER A 479 -10.55 29.62 12.83
CA SER A 479 -9.93 29.30 11.55
C SER A 479 -9.15 27.98 11.61
N TRP A 480 -9.44 27.09 10.67
CA TRP A 480 -8.87 25.74 10.56
C TRP A 480 -8.48 25.44 9.13
N ASN A 481 -7.32 24.81 8.95
CA ASN A 481 -6.94 24.18 7.70
C ASN A 481 -7.23 22.68 7.80
N VAL A 482 -8.19 22.17 7.04
CA VAL A 482 -8.63 20.77 7.12
C VAL A 482 -8.02 20.00 5.95
N MET A 483 -7.09 19.11 6.27
CA MET A 483 -6.40 18.24 5.33
C MET A 483 -7.09 16.87 5.28
N SER A 484 -6.64 15.98 4.40
CA SER A 484 -7.26 14.67 4.22
C SER A 484 -7.25 13.83 5.50
N GLU A 485 -6.12 13.80 6.23
CA GLU A 485 -5.91 12.95 7.40
C GLU A 485 -6.01 13.69 8.74
N TYR A 486 -5.76 15.00 8.74
CA TYR A 486 -5.68 15.81 9.96
C TYR A 486 -6.30 17.19 9.76
N ALA A 487 -6.54 17.88 10.87
CA ALA A 487 -6.89 19.30 10.88
C ALA A 487 -5.80 20.11 11.60
N ASN A 488 -5.54 21.33 11.12
CA ASN A 488 -4.56 22.25 11.69
C ASN A 488 -5.28 23.53 12.15
N PRO A 489 -5.43 23.75 13.47
CA PRO A 489 -6.02 24.97 14.01
C PRO A 489 -5.09 26.16 13.84
N GLN A 490 -5.68 27.34 13.64
CA GLN A 490 -4.98 28.61 13.86
C GLN A 490 -5.04 29.01 15.34
N LYS A 491 -4.18 29.95 15.74
CA LYS A 491 -4.15 30.46 17.11
C LYS A 491 -5.52 30.98 17.54
N GLY A 492 -6.00 30.49 18.69
CA GLY A 492 -7.30 30.84 19.27
C GLY A 492 -8.48 30.02 18.71
N ALA A 493 -8.24 29.10 17.77
CA ALA A 493 -9.26 28.18 17.32
C ALA A 493 -9.61 27.17 18.41
N THR A 494 -10.85 26.67 18.41
CA THR A 494 -11.32 25.68 19.38
C THR A 494 -11.95 24.46 18.72
N LEU A 495 -11.80 23.31 19.36
CA LEU A 495 -12.41 22.04 18.98
C LEU A 495 -13.28 21.55 20.13
N THR A 496 -14.58 21.43 19.88
CA THR A 496 -15.54 20.97 20.89
C THR A 496 -16.04 19.59 20.53
N LEU A 497 -16.15 18.69 21.50
CA LEU A 497 -16.55 17.30 21.36
C LEU A 497 -17.56 16.94 22.46
N ASN A 498 -18.67 16.29 22.10
CA ASN A 498 -19.60 15.67 23.03
C ASN A 498 -19.34 14.15 23.06
N PHE A 499 -18.72 13.65 24.15
CA PHE A 499 -18.28 12.26 24.26
C PHE A 499 -18.91 11.55 25.46
N ASP A 500 -18.88 10.21 25.45
CA ASP A 500 -19.36 9.30 26.49
C ASP A 500 -18.30 8.22 26.71
N SER A 501 -17.35 8.52 27.59
CA SER A 501 -16.26 7.63 27.98
C SER A 501 -15.70 7.99 29.35
N LYS A 502 -14.79 7.15 29.87
CA LYS A 502 -13.97 7.50 31.04
C LYS A 502 -12.70 8.24 30.63
N GLU A 503 -12.04 7.78 29.57
CA GLU A 503 -10.80 8.37 29.08
C GLU A 503 -10.98 8.93 27.66
N VAL A 504 -10.31 10.05 27.39
CA VAL A 504 -10.25 10.65 26.04
C VAL A 504 -8.80 10.88 25.67
N PHE A 505 -8.46 10.44 24.46
CA PHE A 505 -7.15 10.59 23.87
C PHE A 505 -7.28 11.29 22.52
N LEU A 506 -6.23 11.99 22.11
CA LEU A 506 -6.16 12.67 20.83
C LEU A 506 -4.80 12.43 20.20
N VAL A 507 -4.80 11.92 18.97
CA VAL A 507 -3.59 11.77 18.16
C VAL A 507 -3.18 13.14 17.64
N MET A 508 -1.99 13.60 18.03
CA MET A 508 -1.47 14.92 17.66
C MET A 508 -0.01 14.86 17.23
N ARG A 509 0.37 15.80 16.36
CA ARG A 509 1.77 16.12 16.06
C ARG A 509 2.00 17.63 16.05
N THR A 510 3.27 18.03 15.94
CA THR A 510 3.63 19.44 15.79
C THR A 510 4.54 19.71 14.60
N LYS A 511 4.38 20.90 14.00
CA LYS A 511 5.32 21.43 13.01
C LYS A 511 6.48 22.14 13.69
N GLY A 512 7.50 21.37 14.06
CA GLY A 512 8.79 21.88 14.53
C GLY A 512 8.82 22.25 16.01
N ALA A 513 8.13 23.32 16.42
CA ALA A 513 8.10 23.75 17.83
C ALA A 513 6.97 23.05 18.61
N PRO A 514 7.07 22.92 19.94
CA PRO A 514 5.95 22.46 20.76
C PRO A 514 4.71 23.34 20.60
N ALA A 515 3.53 22.74 20.75
CA ALA A 515 2.24 23.43 20.70
C ALA A 515 1.51 23.27 22.04
N LYS A 516 0.78 24.29 22.47
CA LYS A 516 -0.03 24.25 23.70
C LYS A 516 -1.52 24.17 23.40
N VAL A 517 -2.19 23.25 24.07
CA VAL A 517 -3.63 23.02 23.96
C VAL A 517 -4.23 23.08 25.36
N LYS A 518 -5.10 24.06 25.60
CA LYS A 518 -5.88 24.14 26.84
C LYS A 518 -7.06 23.18 26.77
N VAL A 519 -7.29 22.46 27.85
CA VAL A 519 -8.32 21.44 27.96
C VAL A 519 -9.39 21.88 28.96
N TYR A 520 -10.62 21.99 28.50
CA TYR A 520 -11.79 22.28 29.31
C TYR A 520 -12.77 21.12 29.25
N LEU A 521 -13.27 20.69 30.40
CA LEU A 521 -14.33 19.71 30.54
C LEU A 521 -15.52 20.38 31.20
N ASP A 522 -16.67 20.39 30.52
CA ASP A 522 -17.90 21.08 30.94
C ASP A 522 -17.62 22.55 31.36
N ASP A 523 -16.89 23.25 30.48
CA ASP A 523 -16.42 24.64 30.63
C ASP A 523 -15.50 24.93 31.83
N LYS A 524 -15.01 23.88 32.50
CA LYS A 524 -14.01 24.00 33.56
C LYS A 524 -12.68 23.45 33.10
N MET A 525 -11.63 24.22 33.31
CA MET A 525 -10.26 23.75 33.08
C MET A 525 -9.93 22.71 34.16
N GLN A 526 -9.41 21.55 33.74
CA GLN A 526 -9.15 20.42 34.64
C GLN A 526 -7.80 19.77 34.34
N ASP A 527 -7.12 19.38 35.40
CA ASP A 527 -5.87 18.63 35.37
C ASP A 527 -6.17 17.13 35.47
N PHE A 528 -5.68 16.35 34.51
CA PHE A 528 -5.85 14.90 34.47
C PHE A 528 -4.51 14.13 34.53
N GLY A 529 -3.40 14.84 34.77
CA GLY A 529 -2.05 14.28 34.84
C GLY A 529 -1.47 13.87 33.48
N GLU A 530 -0.41 13.05 33.52
CA GLU A 530 0.36 12.51 32.39
C GLU A 530 0.74 13.54 31.31
N HIS A 531 -0.18 13.85 30.39
CA HIS A 531 -0.01 14.83 29.33
C HIS A 531 -0.73 16.16 29.59
N ASN A 532 -1.79 16.18 30.40
CA ASN A 532 -2.57 17.35 30.77
C ASN A 532 -2.18 17.81 32.18
N ILE A 533 -1.30 18.81 32.26
CA ILE A 533 -0.81 19.37 33.53
C ILE A 533 -1.37 20.78 33.66
N ASN A 534 -2.04 21.07 34.78
CA ASN A 534 -2.73 22.33 35.04
C ASN A 534 -3.73 22.74 33.93
N GLY A 535 -4.38 21.76 33.28
CA GLY A 535 -5.34 22.03 32.20
C GLY A 535 -4.72 22.32 30.84
N VAL A 536 -3.40 22.10 30.68
CA VAL A 536 -2.69 22.35 29.43
C VAL A 536 -1.94 21.09 28.99
N VAL A 537 -2.14 20.72 27.74
CA VAL A 537 -1.39 19.67 27.06
C VAL A 537 -0.31 20.33 26.19
N THR A 538 0.94 19.95 26.43
CA THR A 538 2.06 20.36 25.57
C THR A 538 2.33 19.25 24.57
N VAL A 539 2.13 19.54 23.29
CA VAL A 539 2.39 18.63 22.17
C VAL A 539 3.82 18.86 21.70
N TYR A 540 4.64 17.82 21.63
CA TYR A 540 6.04 17.92 21.22
C TYR A 540 6.51 16.74 20.35
N ASN A 541 5.84 15.59 20.44
CA ASN A 541 6.08 14.38 19.64
C ASN A 541 4.84 13.97 18.83
N ASP A 542 5.05 13.12 17.84
CA ASP A 542 4.00 12.53 17.00
C ASP A 542 3.44 11.29 17.71
N GLN A 543 2.41 11.46 18.54
CA GLN A 543 1.89 10.38 19.39
C GLN A 543 0.44 10.59 19.81
N LEU A 544 -0.08 9.61 20.55
CA LEU A 544 -1.36 9.70 21.23
C LEU A 544 -1.20 10.47 22.56
N TYR A 545 -2.00 11.51 22.77
CA TYR A 545 -2.00 12.30 24.00
C TYR A 545 -3.26 12.02 24.82
N LYS A 546 -3.07 11.73 26.11
CA LYS A 546 -4.18 11.54 27.05
C LYS A 546 -4.70 12.91 27.53
N LEU A 547 -5.95 13.22 27.20
CA LEU A 547 -6.56 14.52 27.50
C LEU A 547 -7.38 14.50 28.79
N ILE A 548 -8.17 13.44 28.97
CA ILE A 548 -9.15 13.28 30.05
C ILE A 548 -8.98 11.89 30.69
N ASN A 549 -9.11 11.82 32.02
CA ASN A 549 -9.14 10.58 32.79
C ASN A 549 -10.11 10.71 33.97
N LEU A 550 -11.36 10.27 33.79
CA LEU A 550 -12.42 10.39 34.80
C LEU A 550 -12.40 9.25 35.81
N ALA A 551 -12.99 9.47 36.99
CA ALA A 551 -13.20 8.40 37.96
C ALA A 551 -14.24 7.37 37.48
N THR A 552 -15.30 7.85 36.81
CA THR A 552 -16.39 7.04 36.27
C THR A 552 -16.70 7.46 34.82
N PRO A 553 -17.05 6.52 33.93
CA PRO A 553 -17.46 6.88 32.58
C PRO A 553 -18.75 7.70 32.60
N GLY A 554 -18.86 8.66 31.69
CA GLY A 554 -20.02 9.54 31.61
C GLY A 554 -20.01 10.39 30.36
N ARG A 555 -21.14 11.06 30.11
CA ARG A 555 -21.28 11.99 28.99
C ARG A 555 -20.88 13.40 29.39
N HIS A 556 -19.95 13.99 28.65
CA HIS A 556 -19.39 15.30 28.92
C HIS A 556 -19.08 16.07 27.64
N ILE A 557 -18.90 17.39 27.78
CA ILE A 557 -18.43 18.26 26.70
C ILE A 557 -16.96 18.58 26.92
N LEU A 558 -16.11 18.11 26.01
CA LEU A 558 -14.71 18.49 25.91
C LEU A 558 -14.59 19.71 25.00
N ARG A 559 -13.87 20.73 25.44
CA ARG A 559 -13.46 21.87 24.60
C ARG A 559 -11.95 22.04 24.68
N LEU A 560 -11.32 22.02 23.51
CA LEU A 560 -9.89 22.27 23.34
C LEU A 560 -9.69 23.66 22.74
N GLU A 561 -8.73 24.41 23.27
CA GLU A 561 -8.36 25.74 22.77
C GLU A 561 -6.87 25.74 22.43
N PHE A 562 -6.55 26.03 21.16
CA PHE A 562 -5.19 25.95 20.64
C PHE A 562 -4.50 27.32 20.73
N GLU A 563 -3.41 27.41 21.47
CA GLU A 563 -2.67 28.67 21.66
C GLU A 563 -1.72 28.98 20.50
N ASP A 564 -1.41 27.96 19.70
CA ASP A 564 -0.44 28.00 18.61
C ASP A 564 -1.06 27.46 17.31
N ASN A 565 -0.40 27.70 16.17
CA ASN A 565 -0.87 27.29 14.84
C ASN A 565 -0.08 26.13 14.23
N ASN A 566 0.80 25.51 15.02
CA ASN A 566 1.69 24.42 14.62
C ASN A 566 1.20 23.02 15.05
N ALA A 567 0.09 22.93 15.80
CA ALA A 567 -0.52 21.65 16.15
C ALA A 567 -1.25 21.05 14.95
N GLU A 568 -1.21 19.73 14.81
CA GLU A 568 -1.99 18.98 13.84
C GLU A 568 -2.69 17.84 14.57
N VAL A 569 -4.00 17.75 14.42
CA VAL A 569 -4.87 16.82 15.16
C VAL A 569 -5.51 15.82 14.19
N PHE A 570 -5.45 14.54 14.51
CA PHE A 570 -5.83 13.45 13.58
C PHE A 570 -7.14 12.78 13.96
N ALA A 571 -7.20 12.20 15.15
CA ALA A 571 -8.36 11.44 15.59
C ALA A 571 -8.50 11.44 17.12
N PHE A 572 -9.73 11.50 17.60
CA PHE A 572 -10.06 11.18 18.99
C PHE A 572 -10.26 9.68 19.15
N THR A 573 -9.64 9.12 20.18
CA THR A 573 -9.89 7.75 20.63
C THR A 573 -10.27 7.75 22.10
N PHE A 574 -10.94 6.69 22.56
CA PHE A 574 -11.60 6.67 23.87
C PHE A 574 -11.26 5.41 24.64
N GLY A 575 -11.53 5.41 25.95
CA GLY A 575 -11.62 4.12 26.61
C GLY A 575 -11.90 4.09 28.09
#